data_AF-A0A7Z9T990-F1
#
_entry.id   AF-A0A7Z9T990-F1
#
_cell.length_a   1.000
_cell.length_b   1.000
_cell.length_c   1.000
_cell.angle_alpha   90.00
_cell.angle_beta   90.00
_cell.angle_gamma   90.00
#
_symmetry.space_group_name_H-M   'P 1'
#
loop_
_entity.id
_entity.type
_entity.pdbx_description
1 polymer ?
#
loop_
_entity_poly.entity_id
_entity_poly.type
_entity_poly.pdbx_seq_one_letter_code
_entity_poly.pdbx_strand_id
1 'polypeptide(L)'
;MYRARITFRSVKLALWLLVIVITLSGATLLSQNRRGASSLRGVPALPPPDRPVVLYTAEHPRIRVVPIVSGLEHPWGIAFRRNGDILVTERDRGTLRVIRNGQLLDRDIPGVPEVYTGVRLSGLMDVAVHPEDDTLVYLTYSKPEERDGQRGATVALARGRLDAGAGALTEVRDIFVADGWGGGISASRLHWAADGKLFMSVGGAFQFAETGAYAQDSTTHFGKLLRLNDDGTAPVDNPFVNNADYLPEIYSMGHRNQLGLAFHPETGDLWATENGPQGGDEANIIKPGMNYGWPIASYSRQYSGLPSSETPWLAEFESPEVVWWPSIAPSGLTFYTGEQFPAWKGNLFVGSMMLGRMQHTGHLERIVFNRRGQEIRRESLLTELKQRIRDVQQGPDGYLYVLTEEDNSVLLRIEPARAITEWPGTIVPAVRLNEARIEPLPESSWTADQQTVAAKYTSGGNSRNVLETLIRQPALANRVFP
;
A
#
# COMPACT_ATOMS: atom_id res chain seq x y z
N MET A 1 -3.68 -92.21 21.96
CA MET A 1 -3.15 -91.09 22.76
C MET A 1 -2.46 -90.10 21.83
N TYR A 2 -3.13 -89.03 21.42
CA TYR A 2 -2.49 -87.79 20.93
C TYR A 2 -3.46 -86.64 21.22
N ARG A 3 -3.04 -85.73 22.10
CA ARG A 3 -3.78 -84.54 22.55
C ARG A 3 -3.59 -83.42 21.52
N ALA A 4 -4.68 -82.87 20.99
CA ALA A 4 -4.65 -81.56 20.33
C ALA A 4 -4.76 -80.47 21.41
N ARG A 5 -3.63 -79.81 21.71
CA ARG A 5 -3.59 -78.56 22.50
C ARG A 5 -4.13 -77.44 21.62
N ILE A 6 -5.36 -77.00 21.85
CA ILE A 6 -5.82 -75.69 21.38
C ILE A 6 -5.08 -74.65 22.21
N THR A 7 -4.18 -73.91 21.57
CA THR A 7 -3.35 -72.90 22.21
C THR A 7 -4.17 -71.66 22.54
N PHE A 8 -4.13 -71.25 23.81
CA PHE A 8 -4.72 -70.03 24.37
C PHE A 8 -4.29 -68.70 23.70
N ARG A 9 -3.44 -68.75 22.66
CA ARG A 9 -2.98 -67.57 21.90
C ARG A 9 -4.00 -67.09 20.87
N SER A 10 -4.82 -67.98 20.31
CA SER A 10 -5.73 -67.65 19.19
C SER A 10 -6.94 -66.82 19.62
N VAL A 11 -7.45 -67.04 20.84
CA VAL A 11 -8.63 -66.32 21.37
C VAL A 11 -8.28 -64.91 21.84
N LYS A 12 -7.06 -64.70 22.39
CA LYS A 12 -6.59 -63.36 22.78
C LYS A 12 -6.34 -62.48 21.55
N LEU A 13 -5.82 -63.02 20.45
CA LEU A 13 -5.60 -62.24 19.23
C LEU A 13 -6.92 -61.77 18.59
N ALA A 14 -7.95 -62.64 18.60
CA ALA A 14 -9.28 -62.30 18.09
C ALA A 14 -9.99 -61.23 18.93
N LEU A 15 -9.88 -61.27 20.26
CA LEU A 15 -10.43 -60.22 21.13
C LEU A 15 -9.71 -58.87 20.97
N TRP A 16 -8.39 -58.87 20.77
CA TRP A 16 -7.63 -57.63 20.53
C TRP A 16 -7.98 -56.99 19.17
N LEU A 17 -8.18 -57.79 18.12
CA LEU A 17 -8.60 -57.28 16.81
C LEU A 17 -10.03 -56.71 16.83
N LEU A 18 -10.96 -57.30 17.60
CA LEU A 18 -12.34 -56.80 17.70
C LEU A 18 -12.42 -55.44 18.43
N VAL A 19 -11.60 -55.24 19.48
CA VAL A 19 -11.53 -53.96 20.21
C VAL A 19 -10.89 -52.85 19.37
N ILE A 20 -9.92 -53.17 18.52
CA ILE A 20 -9.29 -52.22 17.59
C ILE A 20 -10.27 -51.80 16.48
N VAL A 21 -11.09 -52.72 15.95
CA VAL A 21 -12.08 -52.38 14.91
C VAL A 21 -13.22 -51.51 15.48
N ILE A 22 -13.68 -51.76 16.71
CA ILE A 22 -14.73 -50.93 17.33
C ILE A 22 -14.20 -49.53 17.72
N THR A 23 -12.93 -49.41 18.12
CA THR A 23 -12.32 -48.09 18.39
C THR A 23 -12.02 -47.29 17.11
N LEU A 24 -11.61 -47.93 16.01
CA LEU A 24 -11.46 -47.24 14.73
C LEU A 24 -12.81 -46.84 14.09
N SER A 25 -13.86 -47.64 14.26
CA SER A 25 -15.20 -47.33 13.73
C SER A 25 -15.91 -46.24 14.53
N GLY A 26 -15.75 -46.24 15.86
CA GLY A 26 -16.28 -45.17 16.72
C GLY A 26 -15.54 -43.83 16.52
N ALA A 27 -14.24 -43.87 16.26
CA ALA A 27 -13.45 -42.67 15.95
C ALA A 27 -13.75 -42.08 14.56
N THR A 28 -14.19 -42.89 13.60
CA THR A 28 -14.59 -42.42 12.27
C THR A 28 -16.02 -41.87 12.23
N LEU A 29 -16.94 -42.40 13.05
CA LEU A 29 -18.30 -41.85 13.19
C LEU A 29 -18.37 -40.59 14.08
N LEU A 30 -17.44 -40.41 15.03
CA LEU A 30 -17.30 -39.15 15.79
C LEU A 30 -16.49 -38.07 15.05
N SER A 31 -15.74 -38.42 14.00
CA SER A 31 -15.01 -37.44 13.17
C SER A 31 -15.83 -36.92 11.99
N GLN A 32 -16.89 -37.62 11.55
CA GLN A 32 -17.77 -37.13 10.49
C GLN A 32 -18.87 -36.17 10.98
N ASN A 33 -19.29 -36.24 12.25
CA ASN A 33 -20.26 -35.31 12.83
C ASN A 33 -19.68 -34.04 13.46
N ARG A 34 -18.37 -33.79 13.35
CA ARG A 34 -17.73 -32.48 13.64
C ARG A 34 -17.51 -31.62 12.40
N ARG A 35 -18.01 -32.04 11.23
CA ARG A 35 -18.03 -31.22 9.99
C ARG A 35 -19.26 -30.31 9.87
N GLY A 36 -19.87 -29.97 11.00
CA GLY A 36 -21.06 -29.12 11.10
C GLY A 36 -20.90 -28.03 12.15
N ALA A 37 -19.77 -27.34 12.15
CA ALA A 37 -19.53 -26.01 12.74
C ALA A 37 -18.02 -25.71 12.64
N SER A 38 -17.46 -25.68 11.42
CA SER A 38 -16.14 -25.07 11.27
C SER A 38 -16.32 -23.58 11.50
N SER A 39 -15.96 -23.12 12.69
CA SER A 39 -15.83 -21.71 13.03
C SER A 39 -15.10 -21.00 11.90
N LEU A 40 -15.75 -20.05 11.23
CA LEU A 40 -15.08 -19.05 10.41
C LEU A 40 -14.14 -18.28 11.35
N ARG A 41 -12.88 -18.74 11.50
CA ARG A 41 -11.85 -17.97 12.20
C ARG A 41 -11.12 -17.12 11.16
N GLY A 42 -11.29 -15.81 11.25
CA GLY A 42 -10.57 -14.83 10.43
C GLY A 42 -11.23 -14.49 9.09
N VAL A 43 -10.68 -13.48 8.43
CA VAL A 43 -11.07 -13.08 7.06
C VAL A 43 -10.49 -14.10 6.08
N PRO A 44 -11.30 -14.69 5.19
CA PRO A 44 -10.83 -15.70 4.25
C PRO A 44 -9.80 -15.12 3.28
N ALA A 45 -8.76 -15.89 2.97
CA ALA A 45 -7.89 -15.61 1.84
C ALA A 45 -8.68 -15.84 0.54
N LEU A 46 -8.60 -14.90 -0.39
CA LEU A 46 -9.13 -15.06 -1.75
C LEU A 46 -7.95 -15.14 -2.73
N PRO A 47 -8.05 -15.95 -3.80
CA PRO A 47 -7.10 -15.83 -4.88
C PRO A 47 -7.21 -14.44 -5.53
N PRO A 48 -6.10 -13.88 -6.05
CA PRO A 48 -6.18 -12.64 -6.82
C PRO A 48 -7.06 -12.84 -8.07
N PRO A 49 -7.62 -11.75 -8.63
CA PRO A 49 -8.45 -11.84 -9.82
C PRO A 49 -7.62 -12.33 -11.01
N ASP A 50 -8.13 -13.33 -11.73
CA ASP A 50 -7.55 -13.90 -12.96
C ASP A 50 -8.16 -13.29 -14.25
N ARG A 51 -9.23 -12.52 -14.09
CA ARG A 51 -9.94 -11.81 -15.14
C ARG A 51 -10.39 -10.43 -14.66
N PRO A 52 -10.75 -9.52 -15.58
CA PRO A 52 -11.28 -8.21 -15.19
C PRO A 52 -12.49 -8.32 -14.26
N VAL A 53 -12.49 -7.52 -13.20
CA VAL A 53 -13.63 -7.36 -12.29
C VAL A 53 -14.12 -5.91 -12.29
N VAL A 54 -15.42 -5.72 -12.05
CA VAL A 54 -16.02 -4.39 -11.94
C VAL A 54 -16.36 -4.12 -10.48
N LEU A 55 -15.82 -3.04 -9.93
CA LEU A 55 -16.04 -2.61 -8.54
C LEU A 55 -16.71 -1.23 -8.52
N TYR A 56 -17.38 -0.92 -7.43
CA TYR A 56 -18.08 0.35 -7.23
C TYR A 56 -17.21 1.32 -6.44
N THR A 57 -17.32 2.61 -6.75
CA THR A 57 -16.64 3.69 -5.99
C THR A 57 -17.60 4.87 -5.80
N ALA A 58 -17.30 5.73 -4.83
CA ALA A 58 -18.14 6.84 -4.40
C ALA A 58 -18.25 7.95 -5.46
N GLU A 59 -17.19 8.22 -6.22
CA GLU A 59 -17.16 9.31 -7.23
C GLU A 59 -17.11 8.81 -8.66
N HIS A 60 -16.53 7.64 -8.89
CA HIS A 60 -16.56 6.98 -10.19
C HIS A 60 -17.39 5.69 -10.05
N PRO A 61 -18.69 5.71 -10.37
CA PRO A 61 -19.64 4.71 -9.86
C PRO A 61 -19.23 3.27 -10.16
N ARG A 62 -18.45 3.05 -11.23
CA ARG A 62 -17.84 1.75 -11.51
C ARG A 62 -16.41 1.91 -12.03
N ILE A 63 -15.50 1.09 -11.54
CA ILE A 63 -14.14 0.92 -12.08
C ILE A 63 -13.97 -0.51 -12.57
N ARG A 64 -13.14 -0.69 -13.58
CA ARG A 64 -12.71 -2.00 -14.07
C ARG A 64 -11.29 -2.26 -13.57
N VAL A 65 -11.10 -3.34 -12.83
CA VAL A 65 -9.79 -3.76 -12.33
C VAL A 65 -9.33 -4.94 -13.17
N VAL A 66 -8.27 -4.74 -13.93
CA VAL A 66 -7.75 -5.67 -14.94
C VAL A 66 -6.45 -6.28 -14.43
N PRO A 67 -6.35 -7.60 -14.23
CA PRO A 67 -5.07 -8.24 -14.00
C PRO A 67 -4.23 -8.17 -15.28
N ILE A 68 -3.04 -7.56 -15.17
CA ILE A 68 -2.07 -7.44 -16.27
C ILE A 68 -1.22 -8.70 -16.33
N VAL A 69 -0.62 -9.08 -15.20
CA VAL A 69 0.14 -10.33 -15.04
C VAL A 69 -0.12 -10.93 -13.66
N SER A 70 0.13 -12.24 -13.55
CA SER A 70 0.12 -13.02 -12.32
C SER A 70 1.42 -13.82 -12.18
N GLY A 71 1.62 -14.46 -11.03
CA GLY A 71 2.79 -15.33 -10.79
C GLY A 71 4.04 -14.57 -10.36
N LEU A 72 3.87 -13.36 -9.82
CA LEU A 72 4.93 -12.63 -9.11
C LEU A 72 5.03 -13.15 -7.67
N GLU A 73 6.24 -13.28 -7.14
CA GLU A 73 6.48 -13.76 -5.77
C GLU A 73 6.93 -12.60 -4.87
N HIS A 74 6.08 -12.18 -3.93
CA HIS A 74 6.32 -11.05 -3.04
C HIS A 74 6.96 -9.83 -3.75
N PRO A 75 6.34 -9.30 -4.82
CA PRO A 75 6.90 -8.19 -5.53
C PRO A 75 6.91 -6.94 -4.64
N TRP A 76 7.86 -6.01 -4.85
CA TRP A 76 8.04 -4.86 -3.96
C TRP A 76 7.83 -3.51 -4.64
N GLY A 77 8.50 -3.26 -5.76
CA GLY A 77 8.42 -2.00 -6.49
C GLY A 77 8.25 -2.23 -8.00
N ILE A 78 7.72 -1.22 -8.68
CA ILE A 78 7.64 -1.19 -10.15
C ILE A 78 8.27 0.08 -10.72
N ALA A 79 8.80 0.00 -11.94
CA ALA A 79 9.24 1.18 -12.68
C ALA A 79 8.82 1.09 -14.15
N PHE A 80 8.17 2.13 -14.64
CA PHE A 80 7.82 2.26 -16.06
C PHE A 80 9.02 2.74 -16.87
N ARG A 81 9.32 2.02 -17.95
CA ARG A 81 10.33 2.41 -18.92
C ARG A 81 9.72 3.20 -20.07
N ARG A 82 10.52 4.02 -20.74
CA ARG A 82 10.10 4.83 -21.90
C ARG A 82 9.67 3.98 -23.08
N ASN A 83 10.17 2.76 -23.19
CA ASN A 83 9.77 1.80 -24.23
C ASN A 83 8.46 1.05 -23.92
N GLY A 84 7.82 1.32 -22.77
CA GLY A 84 6.58 0.68 -22.34
C GLY A 84 6.76 -0.61 -21.52
N ASP A 85 8.00 -1.07 -21.32
CA ASP A 85 8.25 -2.16 -20.38
C ASP A 85 8.01 -1.70 -18.93
N ILE A 86 7.63 -2.63 -18.06
CA ILE A 86 7.55 -2.41 -16.61
C ILE A 86 8.60 -3.31 -15.94
N LEU A 87 9.52 -2.72 -15.19
CA LEU A 87 10.41 -3.46 -14.30
C LEU A 87 9.68 -3.76 -13.00
N VAL A 88 9.87 -4.96 -12.46
CA VAL A 88 9.27 -5.37 -11.17
C VAL A 88 10.31 -6.10 -10.34
N THR A 89 10.49 -5.71 -9.08
CA THR A 89 11.36 -6.43 -8.15
C THR A 89 10.57 -7.51 -7.41
N GLU A 90 11.15 -8.69 -7.21
CA GLU A 90 10.62 -9.76 -6.36
C GLU A 90 11.49 -9.87 -5.10
N ARG A 91 10.91 -9.53 -3.93
CA ARG A 91 11.68 -9.32 -2.70
C ARG A 91 12.41 -10.58 -2.25
N ASP A 92 11.66 -11.66 -2.10
CA ASP A 92 12.14 -12.88 -1.45
C ASP A 92 13.02 -13.71 -2.38
N ARG A 93 12.81 -13.58 -3.70
CA ARG A 93 13.66 -14.20 -4.73
C ARG A 93 14.93 -13.40 -5.02
N GLY A 94 14.92 -12.09 -4.75
CA GLY A 94 16.01 -11.19 -5.08
C GLY A 94 16.15 -10.94 -6.58
N THR A 95 15.06 -11.06 -7.35
CA THR A 95 15.08 -11.03 -8.82
C THR A 95 14.44 -9.78 -9.39
N LEU A 96 14.96 -9.31 -10.53
CA LEU A 96 14.37 -8.23 -11.32
C LEU A 96 13.65 -8.81 -12.53
N ARG A 97 12.36 -8.54 -12.67
CA ARG A 97 11.47 -9.06 -13.72
C ARG A 97 11.08 -7.96 -14.70
N VAL A 98 10.63 -8.39 -15.88
CA VAL A 98 10.13 -7.49 -16.93
C VAL A 98 8.74 -7.92 -17.34
N ILE A 99 7.83 -6.96 -17.39
CA ILE A 99 6.55 -7.10 -18.07
C ILE A 99 6.63 -6.32 -19.37
N ARG A 100 6.41 -7.00 -20.49
CA ARG A 100 6.42 -6.43 -21.83
C ARG A 100 5.11 -6.75 -22.52
N ASN A 101 4.44 -5.72 -23.05
CA ASN A 101 3.16 -5.89 -23.76
C ASN A 101 2.10 -6.66 -22.94
N GLY A 102 2.07 -6.44 -21.62
CA GLY A 102 1.15 -7.14 -20.72
C GLY A 102 1.50 -8.61 -20.44
N GLN A 103 2.72 -9.05 -20.75
CA GLN A 103 3.19 -10.40 -20.46
C GLN A 103 4.44 -10.35 -19.59
N LEU A 104 4.46 -11.18 -18.55
CA LEU A 104 5.64 -11.37 -17.73
C LEU A 104 6.64 -12.24 -18.49
N LEU A 105 7.88 -11.78 -18.65
CA LEU A 105 8.90 -12.57 -19.33
C LEU A 105 9.34 -13.76 -18.46
N ASP A 106 9.61 -14.89 -19.13
CA ASP A 106 9.99 -16.15 -18.47
C ASP A 106 11.31 -16.04 -17.70
N ARG A 107 12.26 -15.27 -18.23
CA ARG A 107 13.57 -15.04 -17.60
C ARG A 107 13.57 -13.71 -16.86
N ASP A 108 14.15 -13.73 -15.67
CA ASP A 108 14.56 -12.54 -14.94
C ASP A 108 15.77 -11.86 -15.58
N ILE A 109 16.00 -10.59 -15.25
CA ILE A 109 17.18 -9.82 -15.65
C ILE A 109 18.35 -10.27 -14.75
N PRO A 110 19.39 -10.93 -15.29
CA PRO A 110 20.57 -11.26 -14.52
C PRO A 110 21.42 -10.01 -14.24
N GLY A 111 22.33 -10.10 -13.27
CA GLY A 111 23.26 -9.03 -12.91
C GLY A 111 22.82 -8.16 -11.75
N VAL A 112 21.65 -8.41 -11.15
CA VAL A 112 21.28 -7.81 -9.86
C VAL A 112 22.32 -8.12 -8.77
N PRO A 113 22.52 -7.25 -7.76
CA PRO A 113 23.45 -7.50 -6.65
C PRO A 113 23.16 -8.80 -5.90
N GLU A 114 24.11 -9.30 -5.11
CA GLU A 114 23.82 -10.36 -4.13
C GLU A 114 22.86 -9.83 -3.06
N VAL A 115 21.68 -10.44 -2.96
CA VAL A 115 20.61 -10.00 -2.05
C VAL A 115 20.51 -10.91 -0.83
N TYR A 116 20.46 -10.31 0.36
CA TYR A 116 20.17 -11.02 1.60
C TYR A 116 18.65 -11.21 1.80
N THR A 117 18.20 -12.45 1.76
CA THR A 117 16.79 -12.85 1.94
C THR A 117 16.56 -13.65 3.24
N GLY A 118 17.55 -13.64 4.15
CA GLY A 118 17.60 -14.53 5.32
C GLY A 118 16.68 -14.16 6.49
N VAL A 119 16.03 -12.98 6.48
CA VAL A 119 15.14 -12.52 7.55
C VAL A 119 13.89 -11.85 7.01
N ARG A 120 12.85 -11.77 7.85
CA ARG A 120 11.60 -11.09 7.52
C ARG A 120 11.87 -9.62 7.15
N LEU A 121 11.26 -9.15 6.07
CA LEU A 121 11.39 -7.80 5.48
C LEU A 121 12.72 -7.52 4.76
N SER A 122 13.63 -8.50 4.63
CA SER A 122 14.83 -8.34 3.80
C SER A 122 14.59 -8.81 2.37
N GLY A 123 15.39 -8.35 1.42
CA GLY A 123 15.34 -8.78 0.02
C GLY A 123 15.61 -7.65 -0.96
N LEU A 124 15.23 -7.86 -2.23
CA LEU A 124 15.27 -6.82 -3.25
C LEU A 124 14.04 -5.91 -3.07
N MET A 125 14.26 -4.62 -2.85
CA MET A 125 13.21 -3.68 -2.50
C MET A 125 12.80 -2.88 -3.73
N ASP A 126 13.12 -1.60 -3.80
CA ASP A 126 12.58 -0.74 -4.84
C ASP A 126 13.39 -0.77 -6.14
N VAL A 127 12.74 -0.36 -7.22
CA VAL A 127 13.37 -0.12 -8.51
C VAL A 127 12.97 1.26 -9.03
N ALA A 128 13.95 2.02 -9.50
CA ALA A 128 13.72 3.26 -10.23
C ALA A 128 14.59 3.30 -11.49
N VAL A 129 14.11 3.96 -12.53
CA VAL A 129 14.90 4.29 -13.73
C VAL A 129 15.32 5.74 -13.67
N HIS A 130 16.53 6.06 -14.16
CA HIS A 130 16.99 7.45 -14.19
C HIS A 130 16.09 8.29 -15.10
N PRO A 131 15.67 9.50 -14.68
CA PRO A 131 14.70 10.30 -15.43
C PRO A 131 15.20 10.72 -16.81
N GLU A 132 16.51 10.90 -16.99
CA GLU A 132 17.13 11.31 -18.27
C GLU A 132 17.69 10.13 -19.09
N ASP A 133 18.05 9.02 -18.46
CA ASP A 133 18.67 7.84 -19.10
C ASP A 133 17.97 6.56 -18.63
N ASP A 134 16.95 6.14 -19.38
CA ASP A 134 16.15 4.92 -19.11
C ASP A 134 16.93 3.60 -19.30
N THR A 135 18.26 3.67 -19.48
CA THR A 135 19.14 2.50 -19.33
C THR A 135 19.78 2.42 -17.95
N LEU A 136 19.81 3.50 -17.15
CA LEU A 136 20.30 3.45 -15.78
C LEU A 136 19.18 3.03 -14.83
N VAL A 137 19.40 1.91 -14.13
CA VAL A 137 18.46 1.31 -13.18
C VAL A 137 19.06 1.38 -11.78
N TYR A 138 18.24 1.80 -10.83
CA TYR A 138 18.56 1.95 -9.42
C TYR A 138 17.76 0.91 -8.65
N LEU A 139 18.45 0.16 -7.79
CA LEU A 139 17.86 -0.91 -7.01
C LEU A 139 18.23 -0.72 -5.54
N THR A 140 17.23 -0.73 -4.68
CA THR A 140 17.49 -0.83 -3.25
C THR A 140 17.32 -2.26 -2.78
N TYR A 141 18.16 -2.68 -1.85
CA TYR A 141 18.16 -4.08 -1.42
C TYR A 141 18.77 -4.24 -0.04
N SER A 142 18.49 -5.39 0.58
CA SER A 142 19.21 -5.85 1.76
C SER A 142 20.56 -6.42 1.34
N LYS A 143 21.62 -5.64 1.57
CA LYS A 143 22.99 -6.05 1.27
C LYS A 143 23.52 -6.96 2.37
N PRO A 144 24.01 -8.17 2.04
CA PRO A 144 24.64 -9.04 3.03
C PRO A 144 25.92 -8.39 3.58
N GLU A 145 26.05 -8.39 4.90
CA GLU A 145 27.26 -7.94 5.60
C GLU A 145 27.61 -8.90 6.74
N GLU A 146 28.90 -9.02 7.04
CA GLU A 146 29.38 -9.75 8.21
C GLU A 146 30.00 -8.76 9.21
N ARG A 147 29.52 -8.76 10.46
CA ARG A 147 30.11 -8.00 11.57
C ARG A 147 30.29 -8.93 12.76
N ASP A 148 31.48 -8.90 13.37
CA ASP A 148 31.84 -9.73 14.53
C ASP A 148 31.53 -11.24 14.36
N GLY A 149 31.73 -11.77 13.15
CA GLY A 149 31.47 -13.17 12.81
C GLY A 149 29.98 -13.53 12.70
N GLN A 150 29.09 -12.54 12.70
CA GLN A 150 27.65 -12.72 12.47
C GLN A 150 27.29 -12.20 11.08
N ARG A 151 26.56 -13.04 10.32
CA ARG A 151 25.96 -12.61 9.04
C ARG A 151 24.69 -11.85 9.31
N GLY A 152 24.62 -10.63 8.80
CA GLY A 152 23.45 -9.75 8.83
C GLY A 152 23.26 -9.06 7.49
N ALA A 153 22.53 -7.95 7.53
CA ALA A 153 22.34 -7.10 6.37
C ALA A 153 22.25 -5.62 6.75
N THR A 154 22.53 -4.78 5.78
CA THR A 154 22.20 -3.35 5.75
C THR A 154 21.29 -3.06 4.55
N VAL A 155 20.77 -1.84 4.45
CA VAL A 155 20.12 -1.32 3.25
C VAL A 155 21.17 -0.69 2.35
N ALA A 156 21.18 -1.02 1.06
CA ALA A 156 22.05 -0.40 0.07
C ALA A 156 21.26 0.06 -1.17
N LEU A 157 21.87 0.97 -1.91
CA LEU A 157 21.43 1.45 -3.22
C LEU A 157 22.49 1.08 -4.24
N ALA A 158 22.12 0.20 -5.17
CA ALA A 158 22.93 -0.14 -6.33
C ALA A 158 22.44 0.61 -7.57
N ARG A 159 23.38 0.92 -8.46
CA ARG A 159 23.11 1.40 -9.82
C ARG A 159 23.72 0.45 -10.82
N GLY A 160 22.98 0.13 -11.88
CA GLY A 160 23.47 -0.62 -13.03
C GLY A 160 22.93 -0.06 -14.34
N ARG A 161 23.48 -0.53 -15.45
CA ARG A 161 23.04 -0.21 -16.81
C ARG A 161 22.34 -1.40 -17.43
N LEU A 162 21.10 -1.21 -17.87
CA LEU A 162 20.34 -2.23 -18.57
C LEU A 162 20.82 -2.32 -20.03
N ASP A 163 21.53 -3.40 -20.35
CA ASP A 163 22.00 -3.69 -21.69
C ASP A 163 20.88 -4.41 -22.46
N ALA A 164 20.29 -3.72 -23.44
CA ALA A 164 19.21 -4.26 -24.26
C ALA A 164 19.65 -5.43 -25.15
N GLY A 165 20.93 -5.49 -25.55
CA GLY A 165 21.47 -6.58 -26.35
C GLY A 165 21.72 -7.84 -25.53
N ALA A 166 22.24 -7.67 -24.31
CA ALA A 166 22.49 -8.77 -23.39
C ALA A 166 21.24 -9.21 -22.60
N GLY A 167 20.23 -8.34 -22.47
CA GLY A 167 19.07 -8.58 -21.61
C GLY A 167 19.45 -8.66 -20.13
N ALA A 168 20.48 -7.93 -19.72
CA ALA A 168 21.12 -8.04 -18.41
C ALA A 168 21.42 -6.66 -17.81
N LEU A 169 21.56 -6.59 -16.49
CA LEU A 169 22.10 -5.43 -15.80
C LEU A 169 23.64 -5.54 -15.75
N THR A 170 24.34 -4.54 -16.28
CA THR A 170 25.80 -4.45 -16.33
C THR A 170 26.29 -3.25 -15.52
N GLU A 171 27.61 -3.17 -15.28
CA GLU A 171 28.23 -2.06 -14.52
C GLU A 171 27.62 -1.85 -13.12
N VAL A 172 27.12 -2.93 -12.52
CA VAL A 172 26.41 -2.88 -11.24
C VAL A 172 27.36 -2.58 -10.11
N ARG A 173 27.07 -1.53 -9.36
CA ARG A 173 27.83 -1.14 -8.17
C ARG A 173 26.94 -0.48 -7.13
N ASP A 174 27.34 -0.62 -5.89
CA ASP A 174 26.75 0.15 -4.80
C ASP A 174 27.21 1.60 -4.91
N ILE A 175 26.24 2.51 -4.92
CA ILE A 175 26.48 3.95 -4.89
C ILE A 175 26.19 4.54 -3.51
N PHE A 176 25.45 3.81 -2.68
CA PHE A 176 25.24 4.13 -1.27
C PHE A 176 25.04 2.86 -0.45
N VAL A 177 25.60 2.81 0.76
CA VAL A 177 25.43 1.72 1.73
C VAL A 177 25.12 2.37 3.07
N ALA A 178 23.96 2.03 3.65
CA ALA A 178 23.52 2.66 4.88
C ALA A 178 24.42 2.24 6.06
N ASP A 179 24.81 3.23 6.86
CA ASP A 179 25.31 2.99 8.21
C ASP A 179 24.17 2.55 9.15
N GLY A 180 23.99 1.24 9.18
CA GLY A 180 23.12 0.52 10.10
C GLY A 180 23.20 -0.96 9.78
N TRP A 181 23.15 -1.82 10.80
CA TRP A 181 23.36 -3.25 10.60
C TRP A 181 22.55 -4.07 11.58
N GLY A 182 22.09 -5.22 11.12
CA GLY A 182 21.43 -6.22 11.95
C GLY A 182 19.91 -6.16 11.89
N GLY A 183 19.26 -6.70 12.92
CA GLY A 183 17.81 -6.83 12.96
C GLY A 183 17.11 -5.49 13.03
N GLY A 184 16.32 -5.15 12.00
CA GLY A 184 15.41 -4.02 12.03
C GLY A 184 15.57 -3.07 10.85
N ILE A 185 16.81 -2.73 10.45
CA ILE A 185 17.04 -1.83 9.32
C ILE A 185 16.35 -2.38 8.07
N SER A 186 15.43 -1.58 7.54
CA SER A 186 14.50 -2.02 6.49
C SER A 186 13.91 -0.81 5.79
N ALA A 187 13.11 -1.06 4.76
CA ALA A 187 12.55 -0.06 3.85
C ALA A 187 13.58 0.72 3.06
N SER A 188 13.31 0.87 1.76
CA SER A 188 14.16 1.62 0.87
C SER A 188 13.44 2.07 -0.40
N ARG A 189 12.37 2.83 -0.22
CA ARG A 189 11.62 3.49 -1.30
C ARG A 189 12.51 4.52 -1.97
N LEU A 190 12.51 4.54 -3.29
CA LEU A 190 13.15 5.54 -4.15
C LEU A 190 12.10 6.47 -4.75
N HIS A 191 12.44 7.75 -4.87
CA HIS A 191 11.68 8.67 -5.72
C HIS A 191 12.58 9.77 -6.28
N TRP A 192 12.50 9.99 -7.59
CA TRP A 192 13.20 11.10 -8.23
C TRP A 192 12.47 12.42 -8.02
N ALA A 193 13.20 13.46 -7.69
CA ALA A 193 12.71 14.83 -7.68
C ALA A 193 12.97 15.51 -9.03
N ALA A 194 12.21 16.57 -9.31
CA ALA A 194 12.32 17.33 -10.55
C ALA A 194 13.69 18.04 -10.72
N ASP A 195 14.44 18.23 -9.63
CA ASP A 195 15.79 18.79 -9.63
C ASP A 195 16.90 17.74 -9.90
N GLY A 196 16.50 16.51 -10.25
CA GLY A 196 17.41 15.39 -10.54
C GLY A 196 18.02 14.75 -9.29
N LYS A 197 17.48 15.04 -8.09
CA LYS A 197 17.90 14.38 -6.85
C LYS A 197 17.06 13.15 -6.57
N LEU A 198 17.69 12.17 -5.94
CA LEU A 198 17.07 10.91 -5.56
C LEU A 198 16.78 10.90 -4.07
N PHE A 199 15.51 10.71 -3.72
CA PHE A 199 15.10 10.49 -2.35
C PHE A 199 15.07 8.99 -2.05
N MET A 200 15.61 8.61 -0.89
CA MET A 200 15.70 7.23 -0.45
C MET A 200 15.30 7.14 1.02
N SER A 201 14.23 6.40 1.34
CA SER A 201 13.87 6.14 2.74
C SER A 201 14.83 5.11 3.35
N VAL A 202 15.15 5.22 4.63
CA VAL A 202 15.76 4.15 5.42
C VAL A 202 14.99 4.02 6.72
N GLY A 203 14.17 2.99 6.81
CA GLY A 203 13.36 2.67 7.98
C GLY A 203 14.09 1.80 9.00
N GLY A 204 13.31 1.08 9.79
CA GLY A 204 13.83 0.05 10.67
C GLY A 204 14.20 0.47 12.09
N ALA A 205 13.80 1.68 12.50
CA ALA A 205 13.90 2.12 13.88
C ALA A 205 12.80 1.48 14.74
N PHE A 206 12.90 0.17 15.00
CA PHE A 206 11.86 -0.59 15.66
C PHE A 206 12.14 -0.78 17.15
N GLN A 207 11.20 -0.39 18.01
CA GLN A 207 11.32 -0.63 19.46
C GLN A 207 11.42 -2.13 19.81
N PHE A 208 10.75 -3.02 19.05
CA PHE A 208 10.86 -4.47 19.27
C PHE A 208 12.24 -5.05 18.91
N ALA A 209 13.03 -4.31 18.14
CA ALA A 209 14.40 -4.66 17.77
C ALA A 209 15.43 -3.80 18.53
N GLU A 210 14.99 -3.05 19.55
CA GLU A 210 15.83 -2.14 20.35
C GLU A 210 16.50 -1.02 19.54
N THR A 211 16.07 -0.80 18.29
CA THR A 211 16.62 0.24 17.38
C THR A 211 15.76 1.50 17.33
N GLY A 212 14.67 1.56 18.10
CA GLY A 212 13.74 2.69 18.09
C GLY A 212 14.42 4.04 18.31
N ALA A 213 15.32 4.13 19.28
CA ALA A 213 16.04 5.37 19.61
C ALA A 213 16.96 5.87 18.48
N TYR A 214 17.40 4.99 17.57
CA TYR A 214 18.30 5.38 16.47
C TYR A 214 17.62 6.30 15.44
N ALA A 215 16.28 6.38 15.42
CA ALA A 215 15.57 7.40 14.64
C ALA A 215 15.99 8.83 15.04
N GLN A 216 16.36 9.03 16.31
CA GLN A 216 16.82 10.30 16.88
C GLN A 216 18.34 10.47 16.85
N ASP A 217 19.08 9.40 16.53
CA ASP A 217 20.54 9.44 16.39
C ASP A 217 20.91 9.92 14.98
N SER A 218 21.59 11.06 14.89
CA SER A 218 22.03 11.69 13.64
C SER A 218 23.26 11.05 13.01
N THR A 219 23.90 10.11 13.72
CA THR A 219 25.12 9.41 13.28
C THR A 219 24.82 8.05 12.64
N THR A 220 23.54 7.68 12.52
CA THR A 220 23.11 6.43 11.86
C THR A 220 21.98 6.68 10.87
N HIS A 221 21.73 5.69 9.99
CA HIS A 221 20.71 5.78 8.96
C HIS A 221 19.35 5.21 9.34
N PHE A 222 19.17 4.68 10.56
CA PHE A 222 17.86 4.19 10.99
C PHE A 222 16.84 5.33 11.07
N GLY A 223 15.67 5.14 10.45
CA GLY A 223 14.57 6.10 10.57
C GLY A 223 14.87 7.45 9.95
N LYS A 224 15.52 7.47 8.78
CA LYS A 224 15.92 8.67 8.04
C LYS A 224 15.30 8.67 6.64
N LEU A 225 15.02 9.87 6.14
CA LEU A 225 14.87 10.08 4.70
C LEU A 225 16.15 10.73 4.18
N LEU A 226 16.72 10.18 3.12
CA LEU A 226 17.95 10.68 2.50
C LEU A 226 17.62 11.42 1.22
N ARG A 227 18.43 12.44 0.90
CA ARG A 227 18.44 13.12 -0.41
C ARG A 227 19.84 13.00 -0.99
N LEU A 228 19.93 12.38 -2.16
CA LEU A 228 21.17 11.97 -2.82
C LEU A 228 21.26 12.57 -4.23
N ASN A 229 22.48 12.76 -4.72
CA ASN A 229 22.76 12.90 -6.15
C ASN A 229 22.55 11.55 -6.85
N ASP A 230 22.55 11.56 -8.19
CA ASP A 230 22.39 10.35 -9.02
C ASP A 230 23.55 9.35 -8.89
N ASP A 231 24.67 9.78 -8.31
CA ASP A 231 25.85 8.96 -7.99
C ASP A 231 25.90 8.51 -6.52
N GLY A 232 24.86 8.81 -5.73
CA GLY A 232 24.75 8.42 -4.32
C GLY A 232 25.41 9.38 -3.32
N THR A 233 26.08 10.44 -3.78
CA THR A 233 26.69 11.44 -2.90
C THR A 233 25.65 12.41 -2.31
N ALA A 234 25.93 13.00 -1.16
CA ALA A 234 25.07 14.04 -0.59
C ALA A 234 25.12 15.34 -1.42
N PRO A 235 23.98 15.93 -1.79
CA PRO A 235 23.94 17.26 -2.39
C PRO A 235 24.50 18.34 -1.48
N VAL A 236 25.17 19.34 -2.08
CA VAL A 236 25.83 20.45 -1.36
C VAL A 236 24.86 21.42 -0.68
N ASP A 237 23.58 21.32 -0.99
CA ASP A 237 22.48 22.11 -0.43
C ASP A 237 21.61 21.30 0.56
N ASN A 238 22.05 20.10 0.96
CA ASN A 238 21.36 19.32 1.98
C ASN A 238 21.35 20.04 3.35
N PRO A 239 20.29 19.84 4.16
CA PRO A 239 20.07 20.61 5.39
C PRO A 239 21.18 20.48 6.43
N PHE A 240 21.91 19.36 6.40
CA PHE A 240 22.94 19.03 7.40
C PHE A 240 24.36 18.97 6.85
N VAL A 241 24.60 19.27 5.57
CA VAL A 241 25.91 19.07 4.93
C VAL A 241 27.06 19.85 5.59
N ASN A 242 26.74 20.98 6.23
CA ASN A 242 27.71 21.82 6.94
C ASN A 242 27.69 21.60 8.48
N ASN A 243 27.05 20.52 8.95
CA ASN A 243 26.97 20.18 10.36
C ASN A 243 27.64 18.82 10.62
N ALA A 244 28.78 18.84 11.32
CA ALA A 244 29.56 17.63 11.60
C ALA A 244 28.87 16.62 12.53
N ASP A 245 27.80 17.03 13.23
CA ASP A 245 27.04 16.16 14.12
C ASP A 245 26.03 15.27 13.36
N TYR A 246 25.90 15.45 12.04
CA TYR A 246 24.92 14.77 11.20
C TYR A 246 25.58 14.16 9.98
N LEU A 247 25.06 13.02 9.53
CA LEU A 247 25.41 12.47 8.23
C LEU A 247 24.85 13.38 7.11
N PRO A 248 25.68 13.77 6.12
CA PRO A 248 25.35 14.84 5.17
C PRO A 248 24.20 14.52 4.21
N GLU A 249 23.92 13.24 3.97
CA GLU A 249 22.84 12.71 3.14
C GLU A 249 21.46 12.80 3.81
N ILE A 250 21.39 13.00 5.12
CA ILE A 250 20.12 13.08 5.85
C ILE A 250 19.34 14.31 5.38
N TYR A 251 18.11 14.08 4.94
CA TYR A 251 17.15 15.12 4.60
C TYR A 251 16.16 15.38 5.74
N SER A 252 15.69 14.33 6.41
CA SER A 252 14.87 14.42 7.63
C SER A 252 15.04 13.18 8.50
N MET A 253 14.60 13.27 9.76
CA MET A 253 14.82 12.23 10.77
C MET A 253 13.61 12.02 11.69
N GLY A 254 13.72 11.09 12.64
CA GLY A 254 12.61 10.79 13.56
C GLY A 254 11.49 10.00 12.90
N HIS A 255 11.82 9.17 11.92
CA HIS A 255 10.87 8.28 11.23
C HIS A 255 10.97 6.86 11.77
N ARG A 256 9.88 6.09 11.67
CA ARG A 256 9.89 4.67 12.02
C ARG A 256 10.23 3.79 10.82
N ASN A 257 9.37 3.82 9.80
CA ASN A 257 9.45 2.91 8.65
C ASN A 257 8.63 3.41 7.46
N GLN A 258 9.23 4.28 6.64
CA GLN A 258 8.56 4.87 5.49
C GLN A 258 8.55 3.91 4.31
N LEU A 259 7.41 3.74 3.65
CA LEU A 259 7.23 2.77 2.55
C LEU A 259 6.67 3.39 1.26
N GLY A 260 6.22 4.63 1.29
CA GLY A 260 5.77 5.37 0.12
C GLY A 260 6.38 6.76 0.09
N LEU A 261 6.68 7.25 -1.11
CA LEU A 261 7.15 8.60 -1.39
C LEU A 261 6.47 9.09 -2.66
N ALA A 262 6.00 10.33 -2.70
CA ALA A 262 5.63 11.02 -3.93
C ALA A 262 5.64 12.53 -3.75
N PHE A 263 5.93 13.27 -4.81
CA PHE A 263 5.76 14.71 -4.82
C PHE A 263 4.32 15.08 -5.16
N HIS A 264 3.75 16.02 -4.41
CA HIS A 264 2.47 16.61 -4.75
C HIS A 264 2.63 17.42 -6.04
N PRO A 265 1.81 17.18 -7.08
CA PRO A 265 2.05 17.70 -8.43
C PRO A 265 1.92 19.22 -8.55
N GLU A 266 1.10 19.86 -7.70
CA GLU A 266 0.89 21.32 -7.74
C GLU A 266 1.81 22.09 -6.77
N THR A 267 1.95 21.65 -5.52
CA THR A 267 2.74 22.36 -4.51
C THR A 267 4.23 22.02 -4.55
N GLY A 268 4.59 20.85 -5.10
CA GLY A 268 5.96 20.34 -5.08
C GLY A 268 6.38 19.78 -3.71
N ASP A 269 5.44 19.64 -2.76
CA ASP A 269 5.74 19.08 -1.45
C ASP A 269 6.02 17.58 -1.56
N LEU A 270 7.05 17.10 -0.84
CA LEU A 270 7.33 15.68 -0.74
C LEU A 270 6.41 15.05 0.30
N TRP A 271 5.65 14.04 -0.08
CA TRP A 271 4.83 13.25 0.84
C TRP A 271 5.47 11.89 1.09
N ALA A 272 5.40 11.43 2.33
CA ALA A 272 5.81 10.09 2.72
C ALA A 272 4.72 9.41 3.55
N THR A 273 4.53 8.11 3.33
CA THR A 273 3.75 7.26 4.24
C THR A 273 4.67 6.40 5.06
N GLU A 274 4.33 6.21 6.33
CA GLU A 274 5.10 5.33 7.22
C GLU A 274 4.22 4.48 8.12
N ASN A 275 4.78 3.34 8.54
CA ASN A 275 4.10 2.42 9.43
C ASN A 275 4.40 2.78 10.88
N GLY A 276 3.37 2.89 11.70
CA GLY A 276 3.43 2.72 13.15
C GLY A 276 3.54 1.24 13.54
N PRO A 277 3.71 0.92 14.84
CA PRO A 277 3.51 -0.41 15.37
C PRO A 277 2.05 -0.86 15.35
N GLN A 278 1.23 -0.50 16.34
CA GLN A 278 -0.20 -0.83 16.39
C GLN A 278 -1.05 0.44 16.40
N GLY A 279 -1.53 0.82 15.21
CA GLY A 279 -2.11 2.14 14.98
C GLY A 279 -1.05 3.23 14.87
N GLY A 280 -1.47 4.43 14.51
CA GLY A 280 -0.55 5.56 14.34
C GLY A 280 0.35 5.40 13.12
N ASP A 281 -0.16 4.80 12.03
CA ASP A 281 0.48 5.01 10.74
C ASP A 281 0.22 6.43 10.29
N GLU A 282 1.11 6.98 9.46
CA GLU A 282 1.10 8.40 9.12
C GLU A 282 1.32 8.65 7.64
N ALA A 283 0.73 9.73 7.13
CA ALA A 283 1.18 10.42 5.93
C ALA A 283 1.66 11.81 6.32
N ASN A 284 2.90 12.11 5.94
CA ASN A 284 3.67 13.28 6.37
C ASN A 284 4.07 14.11 5.15
N ILE A 285 3.94 15.44 5.23
CA ILE A 285 4.64 16.36 4.33
C ILE A 285 6.08 16.51 4.84
N ILE A 286 7.04 16.06 4.04
CA ILE A 286 8.44 16.00 4.42
C ILE A 286 9.16 17.32 4.13
N LYS A 287 9.56 17.98 5.21
CA LYS A 287 10.35 19.22 5.23
C LYS A 287 11.84 18.96 5.48
N PRO A 288 12.74 19.74 4.86
CA PRO A 288 14.19 19.60 5.03
C PRO A 288 14.61 19.93 6.47
N GLY A 289 15.45 19.09 7.05
CA GLY A 289 16.04 19.28 8.37
C GLY A 289 15.11 19.01 9.55
N MET A 290 13.86 18.59 9.29
CA MET A 290 12.86 18.41 10.33
C MET A 290 12.85 17.01 10.95
N ASN A 291 12.29 16.92 12.15
CA ASN A 291 12.18 15.71 12.96
C ASN A 291 10.70 15.34 13.17
N TYR A 292 10.34 14.09 12.87
CA TYR A 292 8.97 13.56 12.92
C TYR A 292 8.67 12.82 14.23
N GLY A 293 9.59 12.91 15.20
CA GLY A 293 9.31 12.61 16.60
C GLY A 293 9.43 11.15 17.02
N TRP A 294 9.44 10.18 16.11
CA TRP A 294 9.58 8.78 16.50
C TRP A 294 10.94 8.50 17.18
N PRO A 295 11.00 7.76 18.31
CA PRO A 295 9.90 7.17 19.09
C PRO A 295 9.48 8.04 20.30
N ILE A 296 9.97 9.28 20.40
CA ILE A 296 9.71 10.18 21.53
C ILE A 296 8.23 10.62 21.55
N ALA A 297 7.67 10.91 20.38
CA ALA A 297 6.24 11.14 20.19
C ALA A 297 5.69 10.15 19.17
N SER A 298 4.52 9.57 19.47
CA SER A 298 3.85 8.67 18.54
C SER A 298 2.39 8.48 18.90
N TYR A 299 1.53 8.54 17.89
CA TYR A 299 0.13 8.16 18.01
C TYR A 299 -0.07 6.67 18.30
N SER A 300 0.98 5.86 18.15
CA SER A 300 0.91 4.40 18.15
C SER A 300 0.89 3.73 19.53
N ARG A 301 0.47 2.46 19.54
CA ARG A 301 0.73 1.51 20.63
C ARG A 301 1.76 0.48 20.22
N GLN A 302 2.48 -0.06 21.19
CA GLN A 302 3.24 -1.29 21.05
C GLN A 302 2.31 -2.47 20.75
N TYR A 303 2.88 -3.56 20.24
CA TYR A 303 2.12 -4.79 19.99
C TYR A 303 1.59 -5.46 21.27
N SER A 304 2.11 -5.11 22.44
CA SER A 304 1.55 -5.49 23.75
C SER A 304 0.27 -4.71 24.10
N GLY A 305 -0.03 -3.64 23.35
CA GLY A 305 -1.13 -2.72 23.61
C GLY A 305 -0.76 -1.52 24.49
N LEU A 306 0.45 -1.45 25.05
CA LEU A 306 0.91 -0.26 25.78
C LEU A 306 1.18 0.92 24.82
N PRO A 307 1.05 2.18 25.24
CA PRO A 307 1.49 3.33 24.44
C PRO A 307 2.96 3.17 24.01
N SER A 308 3.29 3.56 22.78
CA SER A 308 4.69 3.57 22.31
C SER A 308 5.49 4.76 22.85
N SER A 309 4.79 5.84 23.20
CA SER A 309 5.32 7.09 23.73
C SER A 309 4.38 7.62 24.82
N GLU A 310 4.88 8.49 25.70
CA GLU A 310 4.05 9.11 26.75
C GLU A 310 3.03 10.10 26.18
N THR A 311 3.38 10.74 25.06
CA THR A 311 2.54 11.70 24.35
C THR A 311 2.45 11.36 22.86
N PRO A 312 1.29 11.58 22.21
CA PRO A 312 1.15 11.39 20.77
C PRO A 312 1.86 12.46 19.93
N TRP A 313 2.12 13.65 20.48
CA TRP A 313 2.78 14.76 19.79
C TRP A 313 3.54 15.67 20.77
N LEU A 314 4.48 16.44 20.24
CA LEU A 314 5.24 17.48 20.92
C LEU A 314 5.46 18.65 19.95
N ALA A 315 5.56 19.88 20.48
CA ALA A 315 5.59 21.09 19.64
C ALA A 315 6.88 21.24 18.82
N GLU A 316 7.96 20.59 19.24
CA GLU A 316 9.25 20.55 18.55
C GLU A 316 9.30 19.58 17.36
N PHE A 317 8.28 18.71 17.19
CA PHE A 317 8.23 17.73 16.11
C PHE A 317 7.15 18.08 15.08
N GLU A 318 7.41 17.71 13.83
CA GLU A 318 6.42 17.84 12.76
C GLU A 318 5.24 16.89 13.01
N SER A 319 4.03 17.38 12.73
CA SER A 319 2.80 16.61 12.89
C SER A 319 2.36 15.99 11.56
N PRO A 320 1.76 14.80 11.57
CA PRO A 320 1.24 14.17 10.37
C PRO A 320 -0.01 14.86 9.84
N GLU A 321 -0.14 14.84 8.50
CA GLU A 321 -1.34 15.34 7.81
C GLU A 321 -2.48 14.31 7.87
N VAL A 322 -2.12 13.03 7.88
CA VAL A 322 -3.06 11.91 7.98
C VAL A 322 -2.54 10.93 9.02
N VAL A 323 -3.41 10.51 9.94
CA VAL A 323 -3.15 9.43 10.89
C VAL A 323 -4.16 8.30 10.69
N TRP A 324 -3.69 7.06 10.74
CA TRP A 324 -4.54 5.87 10.71
C TRP A 324 -4.63 5.18 12.06
N TRP A 325 -5.86 5.10 12.56
CA TRP A 325 -6.23 4.35 13.75
C TRP A 325 -7.56 3.60 13.53
N PRO A 326 -7.56 2.27 13.35
CA PRO A 326 -6.41 1.36 13.42
C PRO A 326 -5.45 1.50 12.23
N SER A 327 -4.24 0.95 12.39
CA SER A 327 -3.18 0.94 11.35
C SER A 327 -3.67 0.24 10.08
N ILE A 328 -3.33 0.81 8.92
CA ILE A 328 -3.58 0.22 7.59
C ILE A 328 -2.31 -0.40 6.99
N ALA A 329 -1.18 -0.30 7.70
CA ALA A 329 0.15 -0.65 7.24
C ALA A 329 0.40 -0.09 5.83
N PRO A 330 0.46 1.25 5.68
CA PRO A 330 0.54 1.89 4.38
C PRO A 330 1.81 1.47 3.65
N SER A 331 1.72 1.42 2.33
CA SER A 331 2.80 0.99 1.46
C SER A 331 3.08 2.09 0.42
N GLY A 332 3.16 1.77 -0.88
CA GLY A 332 3.32 2.78 -1.92
C GLY A 332 2.23 3.85 -1.91
N LEU A 333 2.59 5.05 -2.37
CA LEU A 333 1.66 6.16 -2.50
C LEU A 333 1.88 6.89 -3.84
N THR A 334 0.83 7.49 -4.38
CA THR A 334 0.92 8.33 -5.58
C THR A 334 -0.19 9.37 -5.61
N PHE A 335 0.09 10.56 -6.15
CA PHE A 335 -0.94 11.54 -6.50
C PHE A 335 -1.42 11.30 -7.93
N TYR A 336 -2.73 11.28 -8.13
CA TYR A 336 -3.29 11.11 -9.47
C TYR A 336 -3.34 12.44 -10.23
N THR A 337 -2.78 12.43 -11.43
CA THR A 337 -2.72 13.57 -12.37
C THR A 337 -3.33 13.25 -13.74
N GLY A 338 -3.63 11.98 -14.01
CA GLY A 338 -4.08 11.51 -15.31
C GLY A 338 -5.48 11.98 -15.75
N GLU A 339 -5.79 11.75 -17.02
CA GLU A 339 -7.08 12.11 -17.63
C GLU A 339 -8.11 10.97 -17.63
N GLN A 340 -7.71 9.74 -17.30
CA GLN A 340 -8.62 8.59 -17.32
C GLN A 340 -9.70 8.71 -16.23
N PHE A 341 -9.36 9.34 -15.10
CA PHE A 341 -10.28 9.62 -13.99
C PHE A 341 -10.27 11.10 -13.63
N PRO A 342 -10.96 11.99 -14.37
CA PRO A 342 -10.90 13.43 -14.10
C PRO A 342 -11.32 13.81 -12.67
N ALA A 343 -12.26 13.08 -12.07
CA ALA A 343 -12.71 13.29 -10.68
C ALA A 343 -11.66 12.89 -9.63
N TRP A 344 -10.61 12.16 -10.02
CA TRP A 344 -9.56 11.72 -9.12
C TRP A 344 -8.32 12.61 -9.11
N LYS A 345 -8.26 13.63 -9.98
CA LYS A 345 -7.11 14.53 -10.07
C LYS A 345 -6.84 15.23 -8.73
N GLY A 346 -5.58 15.21 -8.30
CA GLY A 346 -5.13 15.78 -7.03
C GLY A 346 -5.41 14.89 -5.81
N ASN A 347 -6.09 13.75 -5.97
CA ASN A 347 -6.28 12.82 -4.87
C ASN A 347 -5.01 12.01 -4.63
N LEU A 348 -4.76 11.71 -3.36
CA LEU A 348 -3.71 10.81 -2.94
C LEU A 348 -4.25 9.37 -2.92
N PHE A 349 -3.47 8.45 -3.46
CA PHE A 349 -3.71 7.02 -3.40
C PHE A 349 -2.64 6.36 -2.56
N VAL A 350 -3.03 5.53 -1.59
CA VAL A 350 -2.13 4.86 -0.65
C VAL A 350 -2.46 3.37 -0.62
N GLY A 351 -1.48 2.52 -0.93
CA GLY A 351 -1.63 1.09 -0.74
C GLY A 351 -1.72 0.73 0.75
N SER A 352 -2.63 -0.17 1.10
CA SER A 352 -2.75 -0.75 2.44
C SER A 352 -2.46 -2.24 2.39
N MET A 353 -1.50 -2.67 3.22
CA MET A 353 -1.19 -4.09 3.36
C MET A 353 -2.20 -4.81 4.26
N MET A 354 -2.70 -4.17 5.31
CA MET A 354 -3.65 -4.78 6.24
C MET A 354 -4.31 -3.73 7.12
N LEU A 355 -5.59 -3.89 7.46
CA LEU A 355 -6.29 -3.06 8.43
C LEU A 355 -6.26 -3.71 9.83
N GLY A 356 -5.84 -2.97 10.85
CA GLY A 356 -5.86 -3.39 12.25
C GLY A 356 -5.08 -4.67 12.53
N ARG A 357 -3.99 -4.89 11.80
CA ARG A 357 -3.17 -6.12 11.84
C ARG A 357 -3.92 -7.40 11.44
N MET A 358 -5.06 -7.27 10.78
CA MET A 358 -5.84 -8.40 10.29
C MET A 358 -5.39 -8.76 8.87
N GLN A 359 -4.91 -9.97 8.68
CA GLN A 359 -4.55 -10.46 7.35
C GLN A 359 -5.78 -10.47 6.41
N HIS A 360 -5.54 -10.37 5.11
CA HIS A 360 -6.57 -10.36 4.07
C HIS A 360 -7.55 -9.17 4.14
N THR A 361 -7.12 -8.06 4.73
CA THR A 361 -7.89 -6.79 4.79
C THR A 361 -7.18 -5.64 4.10
N GLY A 362 -6.14 -5.95 3.31
CA GLY A 362 -5.49 -4.96 2.45
C GLY A 362 -6.45 -4.37 1.43
N HIS A 363 -6.15 -3.15 1.01
CA HIS A 363 -6.99 -2.32 0.15
C HIS A 363 -6.17 -1.17 -0.44
N LEU A 364 -6.78 -0.36 -1.31
CA LEU A 364 -6.21 0.89 -1.79
C LEU A 364 -7.01 2.04 -1.18
N GLU A 365 -6.39 2.94 -0.44
CA GLU A 365 -7.08 4.14 0.02
C GLU A 365 -6.96 5.26 -1.00
N ARG A 366 -8.06 6.00 -1.18
CA ARG A 366 -8.12 7.27 -1.91
C ARG A 366 -8.49 8.38 -0.93
N ILE A 367 -7.66 9.41 -0.87
CA ILE A 367 -7.82 10.55 0.04
C ILE A 367 -8.02 11.82 -0.80
N VAL A 368 -9.03 12.59 -0.42
CA VAL A 368 -9.37 13.88 -1.05
C VAL A 368 -9.01 14.98 -0.06
N PHE A 369 -8.21 15.94 -0.53
CA PHE A 369 -7.85 17.13 0.23
C PHE A 369 -8.63 18.35 -0.27
N ASN A 370 -8.87 19.30 0.63
CA ASN A 370 -9.32 20.63 0.23
C ASN A 370 -8.12 21.47 -0.26
N ARG A 371 -8.40 22.69 -0.74
CA ARG A 371 -7.36 23.63 -1.24
C ARG A 371 -6.33 24.07 -0.19
N ARG A 372 -6.56 23.77 1.09
CA ARG A 372 -5.62 24.04 2.19
C ARG A 372 -4.81 22.79 2.58
N GLY A 373 -4.87 21.72 1.78
CA GLY A 373 -4.17 20.46 2.07
C GLY A 373 -4.82 19.62 3.16
N GLN A 374 -6.01 19.97 3.64
CA GLN A 374 -6.67 19.24 4.74
C GLN A 374 -7.57 18.14 4.19
N GLU A 375 -7.51 16.95 4.79
CA GLU A 375 -8.36 15.83 4.41
C GLU A 375 -9.84 16.19 4.57
N ILE A 376 -10.64 15.90 3.54
CA ILE A 376 -12.10 16.08 3.59
C ILE A 376 -12.87 14.80 3.31
N ARG A 377 -12.27 13.82 2.62
CA ARG A 377 -12.90 12.52 2.33
C ARG A 377 -11.84 11.43 2.19
N ARG A 378 -12.22 10.22 2.57
CA ARG A 378 -11.43 9.00 2.41
C ARG A 378 -12.31 7.86 1.93
N GLU A 379 -11.77 7.05 1.04
CA GLU A 379 -12.46 5.91 0.46
C GLU A 379 -11.51 4.70 0.36
N SER A 380 -11.95 3.54 0.85
CA SER A 380 -11.25 2.28 0.66
C SER A 380 -11.74 1.58 -0.61
N LEU A 381 -10.84 1.39 -1.57
CA LEU A 381 -11.05 0.70 -2.84
C LEU A 381 -10.45 -0.71 -2.78
N LEU A 382 -10.93 -1.62 -3.63
CA LEU A 382 -10.39 -2.97 -3.81
C LEU A 382 -10.51 -3.89 -2.58
N THR A 383 -11.29 -3.51 -1.57
CA THR A 383 -11.47 -4.30 -0.34
C THR A 383 -12.02 -5.70 -0.59
N GLU A 384 -12.73 -5.90 -1.70
CA GLU A 384 -13.30 -7.16 -2.15
C GLU A 384 -12.24 -8.17 -2.58
N LEU A 385 -11.05 -7.70 -2.98
CA LEU A 385 -9.97 -8.56 -3.45
C LEU A 385 -9.28 -9.30 -2.29
N LYS A 386 -9.34 -8.75 -1.07
CA LYS A 386 -8.70 -9.32 0.14
C LYS A 386 -7.18 -9.53 -0.01
N GLN A 387 -6.55 -8.76 -0.90
CA GLN A 387 -5.11 -8.81 -1.17
C GLN A 387 -4.39 -7.71 -0.40
N ARG A 388 -3.17 -7.98 0.04
CA ARG A 388 -2.25 -6.94 0.53
C ARG A 388 -1.80 -6.07 -0.63
N ILE A 389 -1.97 -4.75 -0.53
CA ILE A 389 -1.49 -3.82 -1.56
C ILE A 389 -0.12 -3.29 -1.16
N ARG A 390 0.88 -3.49 -2.03
CA ARG A 390 2.29 -3.13 -1.81
C ARG A 390 2.69 -1.85 -2.52
N ASP A 391 2.24 -1.66 -3.75
CA ASP A 391 2.60 -0.46 -4.50
C ASP A 391 1.43 0.06 -5.31
N VAL A 392 1.40 1.37 -5.51
CA VAL A 392 0.46 2.04 -6.42
C VAL A 392 1.19 3.14 -7.15
N GLN A 393 1.11 3.12 -8.48
CA GLN A 393 1.70 4.15 -9.34
C GLN A 393 0.77 4.52 -10.47
N GLN A 394 0.86 5.76 -10.94
CA GLN A 394 0.24 6.16 -12.19
C GLN A 394 1.15 5.77 -13.37
N GLY A 395 0.61 5.01 -14.31
CA GLY A 395 1.31 4.69 -15.55
C GLY A 395 1.33 5.87 -16.54
N PRO A 396 2.22 5.83 -17.54
CA PRO A 396 2.31 6.87 -18.58
C PRO A 396 1.04 6.98 -19.44
N ASP A 397 0.18 5.97 -19.41
CA ASP A 397 -1.14 5.92 -20.06
C ASP A 397 -2.27 6.59 -19.23
N GLY A 398 -1.95 7.09 -18.04
CA GLY A 398 -2.87 7.76 -17.14
C GLY A 398 -3.76 6.83 -16.31
N TYR A 399 -3.53 5.51 -16.34
CA TYR A 399 -4.20 4.57 -15.43
C TYR A 399 -3.42 4.40 -14.12
N LEU A 400 -4.10 3.91 -13.08
CA LEU A 400 -3.43 3.48 -11.85
C LEU A 400 -3.07 2.00 -11.97
N TYR A 401 -1.82 1.68 -11.63
CA TYR A 401 -1.30 0.33 -11.53
C TYR A 401 -1.11 0.01 -10.04
N VAL A 402 -1.60 -1.17 -9.63
CA VAL A 402 -1.61 -1.61 -8.24
C VAL A 402 -0.93 -2.96 -8.14
N LEU A 403 0.12 -3.04 -7.33
CA LEU A 403 0.89 -4.25 -7.09
C LEU A 403 0.44 -4.89 -5.77
N THR A 404 0.04 -6.16 -5.81
CA THR A 404 -0.26 -6.93 -4.59
C THR A 404 1.01 -7.57 -4.02
N GLU A 405 1.02 -7.94 -2.74
CA GLU A 405 2.13 -8.68 -2.12
C GLU A 405 1.64 -9.93 -1.37
N GLU A 406 1.74 -11.05 -2.06
CA GLU A 406 1.41 -12.42 -1.66
C GLU A 406 2.38 -13.40 -2.38
N ASP A 407 2.32 -14.70 -2.06
CA ASP A 407 3.09 -15.75 -2.75
C ASP A 407 2.76 -15.82 -4.26
N ASN A 408 1.50 -15.57 -4.64
CA ASN A 408 1.05 -15.48 -6.02
C ASN A 408 0.42 -14.10 -6.25
N SER A 409 1.27 -13.12 -6.51
CA SER A 409 0.89 -11.72 -6.68
C SER A 409 0.51 -11.38 -8.11
N VAL A 410 -0.24 -10.29 -8.23
CA VAL A 410 -0.71 -9.72 -9.49
C VAL A 410 -0.34 -8.25 -9.60
N LEU A 411 -0.02 -7.83 -10.81
CA LEU A 411 -0.07 -6.42 -11.18
C LEU A 411 -1.44 -6.13 -11.77
N LEU A 412 -2.19 -5.23 -11.14
CA LEU A 412 -3.53 -4.81 -11.56
C LEU A 412 -3.45 -3.45 -12.23
N ARG A 413 -4.32 -3.20 -13.20
CA ARG A 413 -4.59 -1.87 -13.76
C ARG A 413 -6.04 -1.47 -13.47
N ILE A 414 -6.23 -0.27 -12.93
CA ILE A 414 -7.54 0.32 -12.68
C ILE A 414 -7.90 1.20 -13.87
N GLU A 415 -9.02 0.89 -14.49
CA GLU A 415 -9.56 1.59 -15.65
C GLU A 415 -10.99 2.09 -15.37
N PRO A 416 -11.45 3.15 -16.03
CA PRO A 416 -12.86 3.49 -16.02
C PRO A 416 -13.64 2.30 -16.55
N ALA A 417 -14.65 1.86 -15.80
CA ALA A 417 -15.67 1.02 -16.40
C ALA A 417 -16.47 1.93 -17.34
N ARG A 418 -15.99 2.12 -18.57
CA ARG A 418 -16.77 2.77 -19.63
C ARG A 418 -18.12 2.10 -19.59
N ALA A 419 -19.18 2.91 -19.61
CA ALA A 419 -20.55 2.40 -19.61
C ALA A 419 -20.58 1.22 -20.59
N ILE A 420 -20.88 0.03 -20.09
CA ILE A 420 -21.17 -1.10 -20.95
C ILE A 420 -22.38 -0.64 -21.77
N THR A 421 -22.13 -0.14 -22.98
CA THR A 421 -23.21 0.20 -23.91
C THR A 421 -23.80 -1.07 -24.51
N GLU A 422 -23.11 -2.21 -24.37
CA GLU A 422 -23.56 -3.51 -24.89
C GLU A 422 -23.16 -4.65 -23.95
N TRP A 423 -24.15 -5.26 -23.29
CA TRP A 423 -24.02 -6.62 -22.75
C TRP A 423 -24.23 -7.62 -23.91
N PRO A 424 -23.47 -8.73 -24.02
CA PRO A 424 -23.90 -9.85 -24.85
C PRO A 424 -25.18 -10.43 -24.23
N GLY A 425 -26.33 -10.24 -24.87
CA GLY A 425 -27.58 -10.89 -24.44
C GLY A 425 -28.91 -10.14 -24.53
N THR A 426 -28.98 -8.86 -24.95
CA THR A 426 -30.25 -8.10 -25.20
C THR A 426 -31.07 -7.82 -23.91
N ILE A 427 -31.91 -6.79 -23.68
CA ILE A 427 -32.68 -5.72 -24.41
C ILE A 427 -32.78 -4.55 -23.36
N VAL A 428 -32.89 -3.24 -23.61
CA VAL A 428 -33.89 -2.40 -24.31
C VAL A 428 -33.27 -1.00 -24.48
N PRO A 429 -33.54 -0.25 -25.56
CA PRO A 429 -33.14 1.15 -25.62
C PRO A 429 -33.75 1.86 -24.42
N ALA A 430 -32.94 2.60 -23.65
CA ALA A 430 -33.50 3.60 -22.79
C ALA A 430 -34.26 4.58 -23.69
N VAL A 431 -35.58 4.42 -23.76
CA VAL A 431 -36.45 5.55 -23.97
C VAL A 431 -36.01 6.53 -22.89
N ARG A 432 -35.37 7.63 -23.29
CA ARG A 432 -35.25 8.77 -22.39
C ARG A 432 -36.66 8.96 -21.87
N LEU A 433 -36.87 8.77 -20.58
CA LEU A 433 -38.03 9.35 -19.96
C LEU A 433 -37.88 10.85 -20.21
N ASN A 434 -38.53 11.33 -21.27
CA ASN A 434 -39.03 12.68 -21.35
C ASN A 434 -40.16 12.81 -20.31
N GLU A 435 -39.93 12.32 -19.08
CA GLU A 435 -40.70 12.78 -17.95
C GLU A 435 -40.39 14.26 -17.86
N ALA A 436 -41.46 15.04 -18.01
CA ALA A 436 -41.40 16.48 -17.92
C ALA A 436 -40.56 16.85 -16.70
N ARG A 437 -39.58 17.73 -16.89
CA ARG A 437 -38.99 18.45 -15.77
C ARG A 437 -40.18 18.98 -14.97
N ILE A 438 -40.38 18.48 -13.75
CA ILE A 438 -41.34 19.08 -12.84
C ILE A 438 -40.86 20.52 -12.68
N GLU A 439 -41.63 21.47 -13.20
CA GLU A 439 -41.32 22.88 -13.01
C GLU A 439 -41.36 23.16 -11.50
N PRO A 440 -40.36 23.89 -10.96
CA PRO A 440 -40.38 24.30 -9.58
C PRO A 440 -41.71 24.99 -9.27
N LEU A 441 -42.29 24.72 -8.09
CA LEU A 441 -43.45 25.48 -7.64
C LEU A 441 -43.10 26.97 -7.61
N PRO A 442 -43.84 27.84 -8.32
CA PRO A 442 -43.54 29.27 -8.30
C PRO A 442 -43.67 29.79 -6.87
N GLU A 443 -42.83 30.77 -6.49
CA GLU A 443 -42.77 31.33 -5.13
C GLU A 443 -44.13 31.79 -4.59
N SER A 444 -45.05 32.18 -5.48
CA SER A 444 -46.44 32.52 -5.18
C SER A 444 -47.26 31.38 -4.57
N SER A 445 -46.77 30.15 -4.67
CA SER A 445 -47.45 28.92 -4.23
C SER A 445 -46.90 28.40 -2.90
N TRP A 446 -45.91 29.08 -2.33
CA TRP A 446 -45.26 28.68 -1.09
C TRP A 446 -46.10 29.07 0.12
N THR A 447 -46.06 28.26 1.18
CA THR A 447 -46.69 28.62 2.46
C THR A 447 -45.90 29.72 3.18
N ALA A 448 -46.53 30.40 4.14
CA ALA A 448 -45.87 31.43 4.94
C ALA A 448 -44.64 30.89 5.69
N ASP A 449 -44.69 29.65 6.16
CA ASP A 449 -43.57 29.00 6.85
C ASP A 449 -42.39 28.73 5.89
N GLN A 450 -42.67 28.28 4.67
CA GLN A 450 -41.65 28.06 3.62
C GLN A 450 -40.97 29.38 3.22
N GLN A 451 -41.75 30.45 3.09
CA GLN A 451 -41.23 31.80 2.80
C GLN A 451 -40.36 32.32 3.95
N THR A 452 -40.76 32.08 5.20
CA THR A 452 -40.01 32.50 6.40
C THR A 452 -38.67 31.76 6.51
N VAL A 453 -38.65 30.46 6.24
CA VAL A 453 -37.42 29.66 6.20
C VAL A 453 -36.50 30.14 5.08
N ALA A 454 -37.03 30.34 3.87
CA ALA A 454 -36.26 30.87 2.75
C ALA A 454 -35.59 32.20 3.11
N ALA A 455 -36.34 33.15 3.67
CA ALA A 455 -35.85 34.46 4.09
C ALA A 455 -34.73 34.38 5.14
N LYS A 456 -34.76 33.38 6.03
CA LYS A 456 -33.75 33.15 7.08
C LYS A 456 -32.39 32.72 6.51
N TYR A 457 -32.36 32.04 5.36
CA TYR A 457 -31.14 31.50 4.75
C TYR A 457 -30.68 32.25 3.50
N THR A 458 -31.40 33.31 3.09
CA THR A 458 -31.05 34.16 1.94
C THR A 458 -30.71 35.58 2.37
N SER A 459 -29.65 35.78 3.18
CA SER A 459 -29.02 37.10 3.29
C SER A 459 -28.14 37.35 2.07
N GLY A 460 -28.72 37.90 0.98
CA GLY A 460 -27.94 38.32 -0.19
C GLY A 460 -28.53 38.07 -1.58
N GLY A 461 -29.82 37.78 -1.71
CA GLY A 461 -30.54 37.99 -2.98
C GLY A 461 -30.26 37.01 -4.13
N ASN A 462 -29.88 35.77 -3.86
CA ASN A 462 -29.91 34.72 -4.89
C ASN A 462 -30.52 33.41 -4.37
N SER A 463 -31.84 33.28 -4.51
CA SER A 463 -32.66 32.16 -4.01
C SER A 463 -32.47 30.84 -4.77
N ARG A 464 -31.66 30.81 -5.84
CA ARG A 464 -31.66 29.70 -6.79
C ARG A 464 -31.01 28.39 -6.31
N ASN A 465 -30.03 28.42 -5.41
CA ASN A 465 -29.24 27.21 -5.12
C ASN A 465 -29.67 26.43 -3.86
N VAL A 466 -30.23 27.09 -2.85
CA VAL A 466 -30.52 26.43 -1.57
C VAL A 466 -31.84 25.67 -1.60
N LEU A 467 -32.87 26.19 -2.28
CA LEU A 467 -34.19 25.55 -2.35
C LEU A 467 -34.40 24.59 -3.53
N GLU A 468 -33.71 24.77 -4.67
CA GLU A 468 -33.78 23.82 -5.81
C GLU A 468 -33.24 22.42 -5.46
N THR A 469 -32.39 22.32 -4.44
CA THR A 469 -31.85 21.04 -3.94
C THR A 469 -32.78 20.39 -2.91
N LEU A 470 -33.60 21.17 -2.19
CA LEU A 470 -34.31 20.67 -1.00
C LEU A 470 -35.74 20.17 -1.23
N ILE A 471 -36.38 20.42 -2.38
CA ILE A 471 -37.76 19.94 -2.60
C ILE A 471 -37.93 19.44 -4.03
N ARG A 472 -37.72 18.13 -4.23
CA ARG A 472 -38.24 17.40 -5.40
C ARG A 472 -39.40 16.46 -5.06
N GLN A 473 -39.77 16.35 -3.79
CA GLN A 473 -40.95 15.61 -3.33
C GLN A 473 -41.64 16.33 -2.15
N PRO A 474 -42.91 16.75 -2.28
CA PRO A 474 -43.63 17.48 -1.22
C PRO A 474 -43.70 16.73 0.13
N ALA A 475 -43.70 15.39 0.10
CA ALA A 475 -43.71 14.57 1.31
C ALA A 475 -42.39 14.62 2.12
N LEU A 476 -41.27 14.99 1.49
CA LEU A 476 -39.96 15.12 2.14
C LEU A 476 -39.76 16.49 2.78
N ALA A 477 -40.37 17.55 2.21
CA ALA A 477 -40.29 18.91 2.75
C ALA A 477 -40.80 18.97 4.21
N ASN A 478 -41.93 18.31 4.50
CA ASN A 478 -42.53 18.25 5.84
C ASN A 478 -41.72 17.41 6.85
N ARG A 479 -40.69 16.67 6.41
CA ARG A 479 -39.81 15.87 7.28
C ARG A 479 -38.49 16.56 7.60
N VAL A 480 -37.99 17.37 6.67
CA VAL A 480 -36.71 18.08 6.83
C VAL A 480 -36.91 19.39 7.61
N PHE A 481 -38.12 19.97 7.54
CA PHE A 481 -38.52 21.16 8.29
C PHE A 481 -39.89 20.89 8.92
N PRO A 482 -39.95 20.40 10.17
CA PRO A 482 -41.22 20.15 10.87
C PRO A 482 -41.96 21.45 11.23
#